data_AF-A0A1F6YPP4-F1
#
_entry.id   AF-A0A1F6YPP4-F1
#
_cell.length_a   1.000
_cell.length_b   1.000
_cell.length_c   1.000
_cell.angle_alpha   90.00
_cell.angle_beta   90.00
_cell.angle_gamma   90.00
#
_symmetry.space_group_name_H-M   'P 1'
#
loop_
_entity.id
_entity.type
_entity.pdbx_description
1 polymer ?
#
loop_
_entity_poly.entity_id
_entity_poly.type
_entity_poly.pdbx_seq_one_letter_code
_entity_poly.pdbx_strand_id
1 'polypeptide(L)'
;MEPEKKTKDEAIETYASDIAKVINSGTEEGLVKKIIHEEEEYEIRKRSLPPEIMKNKIFMWTGIALFVLALAILSFFLFKKDINTVEVEKQFVPLIFNDQSIYLEISGLNKDEIAQIVLNEVNTTKVKSGGIEGIYLTENKQIIGLRKFISFIKGNFTPRNNILLVSDNFLLGVMNNETKDFFILIKTRSTADIFESLRAWENKMFSDLHGFFGVIISPETSYLLARNFDDGIVGNKNARILYRLEEVSSENPNPGSNKIVMMYIFADEESVIIANTEKVAREIMLRLASSQTKQ
;
A
#
# COMPACT_ATOMS: atom_id res chain seq x y z
N MET A 1 -17.54 -73.82 70.90
CA MET A 1 -17.01 -75.15 70.56
C MET A 1 -17.19 -75.32 69.07
N GLU A 2 -16.07 -75.34 68.34
CA GLU A 2 -16.01 -75.61 66.89
C GLU A 2 -16.51 -77.01 66.54
N PRO A 3 -16.83 -77.22 65.26
CA PRO A 3 -16.18 -78.33 64.57
C PRO A 3 -15.49 -77.90 63.26
N GLU A 4 -14.38 -78.60 63.02
CA GLU A 4 -13.35 -78.38 62.00
C GLU A 4 -13.85 -78.45 60.55
N LYS A 5 -13.33 -77.55 59.72
CA LYS A 5 -13.57 -77.45 58.27
C LYS A 5 -12.51 -78.27 57.53
N LYS A 6 -12.89 -79.42 56.95
CA LYS A 6 -12.02 -80.17 56.01
C LYS A 6 -11.96 -79.42 54.67
N THR A 7 -10.78 -78.97 54.29
CA THR A 7 -10.43 -78.46 52.96
C THR A 7 -10.42 -79.60 51.95
N LYS A 8 -11.15 -79.44 50.84
CA LYS A 8 -10.96 -80.21 49.61
C LYS A 8 -10.03 -79.40 48.72
N ASP A 9 -8.85 -79.94 48.44
CA ASP A 9 -7.94 -79.40 47.43
C ASP A 9 -8.62 -79.46 46.06
N GLU A 10 -8.77 -78.31 45.41
CA GLU A 10 -9.02 -78.24 43.97
C GLU A 10 -7.75 -78.75 43.27
N ALA A 11 -7.89 -79.91 42.62
CA ALA A 11 -6.83 -80.47 41.80
C ALA A 11 -6.50 -79.48 40.68
N ILE A 12 -5.31 -78.87 40.76
CA ILE A 12 -4.77 -78.02 39.72
C ILE A 12 -4.51 -78.91 38.50
N GLU A 13 -5.38 -78.82 37.49
CA GLU A 13 -5.15 -79.45 36.19
C GLU A 13 -3.91 -78.80 35.57
N THR A 14 -2.87 -79.61 35.39
CA THR A 14 -1.61 -79.19 34.79
C THR A 14 -1.50 -79.81 33.41
N TYR A 15 -0.75 -79.17 32.52
CA TYR A 15 -0.46 -79.71 31.18
C TYR A 15 -0.01 -81.18 31.19
N ALA A 16 0.60 -81.64 32.28
CA ALA A 16 0.97 -83.04 32.49
C ALA A 16 -0.24 -83.98 32.66
N SER A 17 -1.32 -83.56 33.34
CA SER A 17 -2.53 -84.37 33.52
C SER A 17 -3.32 -84.54 32.23
N ASP A 18 -3.35 -83.51 31.38
CA ASP A 18 -4.05 -83.56 30.11
C ASP A 18 -3.33 -84.44 29.09
N ILE A 19 -2.00 -84.43 29.08
CA ILE A 19 -1.21 -85.35 28.25
C ILE A 19 -1.40 -86.80 28.70
N ALA A 20 -1.45 -87.06 30.00
CA ALA A 20 -1.73 -88.40 30.54
C ALA A 20 -3.14 -88.91 30.19
N LYS A 21 -4.14 -88.02 30.18
CA LYS A 21 -5.53 -88.35 29.83
C LYS A 21 -5.70 -88.69 28.35
N VAL A 22 -4.88 -88.06 27.49
CA VAL A 22 -4.87 -88.28 26.03
C VAL A 22 -4.07 -89.52 25.63
N ILE A 23 -3.05 -89.91 26.40
CA ILE A 23 -2.30 -91.16 26.17
C ILE A 23 -3.08 -92.38 26.68
N ASN A 24 -3.79 -92.25 27.80
CA ASN A 24 -4.59 -93.35 28.38
C ASN A 24 -5.87 -93.68 27.60
N SER A 25 -6.33 -92.83 26.66
CA SER A 25 -7.50 -93.10 25.81
C SER A 25 -7.18 -93.92 24.54
N GLY A 26 -5.92 -94.32 24.34
CA GLY A 26 -5.56 -95.58 23.68
C GLY A 26 -5.88 -95.77 22.20
N THR A 27 -6.13 -94.73 21.40
CA THR A 27 -6.26 -94.87 19.94
C THR A 27 -5.81 -93.61 19.21
N GLU A 28 -4.90 -93.76 18.24
CA GLU A 28 -4.40 -92.67 17.37
C GLU A 28 -5.54 -91.87 16.70
N GLU A 29 -6.71 -92.50 16.50
CA GLU A 29 -7.92 -91.85 15.97
C GLU A 29 -8.44 -90.67 16.82
N GLY A 30 -8.29 -90.71 18.15
CA GLY A 30 -8.76 -89.63 19.02
C GLY A 30 -7.94 -88.35 18.91
N LEU A 31 -6.62 -88.50 18.71
CA LEU A 31 -5.69 -87.39 18.48
C LEU A 31 -5.92 -86.76 17.11
N VAL A 32 -6.05 -87.58 16.07
CA VAL A 32 -6.33 -87.13 14.71
C VAL A 32 -7.69 -86.40 14.65
N LYS A 33 -8.72 -86.94 15.32
CA LYS A 33 -10.03 -86.31 15.38
C LYS A 33 -10.01 -84.98 16.12
N LYS A 34 -9.21 -84.86 17.18
CA LYS A 34 -9.05 -83.60 17.92
C LYS A 34 -8.31 -82.55 17.09
N ILE A 35 -7.25 -82.94 16.38
CA ILE A 35 -6.49 -82.06 15.48
C ILE A 35 -7.38 -81.57 14.32
N ILE A 36 -8.13 -82.47 13.68
CA ILE A 36 -9.05 -82.09 12.59
C ILE A 36 -10.15 -81.16 13.09
N HIS A 37 -10.72 -81.41 14.28
CA HIS A 37 -11.77 -80.56 14.83
C HIS A 37 -11.25 -79.18 15.23
N GLU A 38 -10.03 -79.12 15.78
CA GLU A 38 -9.37 -77.86 16.15
C GLU A 38 -8.97 -77.05 14.92
N GLU A 39 -8.58 -77.71 13.83
CA GLU A 39 -8.24 -77.10 12.55
C GLU A 39 -9.48 -76.66 11.76
N GLU A 40 -10.59 -77.42 11.81
CA GLU A 40 -11.91 -76.99 11.31
C GLU A 40 -12.44 -75.79 12.11
N GLU A 41 -12.35 -75.80 13.43
CA GLU A 41 -12.76 -74.64 14.25
C GLU A 41 -11.89 -73.41 13.99
N TYR A 42 -10.61 -73.59 13.70
CA TYR A 42 -9.69 -72.52 13.33
C TYR A 42 -9.97 -71.97 11.93
N GLU A 43 -10.27 -72.84 10.96
CA GLU A 43 -10.71 -72.46 9.60
C GLU A 43 -12.09 -71.78 9.64
N ILE A 44 -13.04 -72.26 10.46
CA ILE A 44 -14.33 -71.62 10.68
C ILE A 44 -14.14 -70.24 11.33
N ARG A 45 -13.21 -70.09 12.29
CA ARG A 45 -12.86 -68.77 12.87
C ARG A 45 -12.22 -67.82 11.86
N LYS A 46 -11.40 -68.32 10.93
CA LYS A 46 -10.82 -67.53 9.83
C LYS A 46 -11.87 -67.13 8.79
N ARG A 47 -12.84 -68.01 8.51
CA ARG A 47 -13.90 -67.78 7.50
C ARG A 47 -15.11 -67.02 8.05
N SER A 48 -15.38 -67.11 9.35
CA SER A 48 -16.39 -66.29 10.02
C SER A 48 -15.81 -64.88 10.21
N LEU A 49 -16.03 -64.02 9.22
CA LEU A 49 -15.91 -62.58 9.39
C LEU A 49 -16.59 -62.19 10.72
N PRO A 50 -15.91 -61.42 11.59
CA PRO A 50 -16.39 -61.18 12.95
C PRO A 50 -17.83 -60.62 12.94
N PRO A 51 -18.72 -61.05 13.87
CA PRO A 51 -20.12 -60.65 13.91
C PRO A 51 -20.37 -59.17 14.33
N GLU A 52 -19.34 -58.30 14.25
CA GLU A 52 -19.45 -56.87 14.54
C GLU A 52 -19.61 -55.98 13.29
N ILE A 53 -19.73 -56.59 12.10
CA ILE A 53 -19.78 -55.83 10.84
C ILE A 53 -21.07 -55.00 10.70
N MET A 54 -22.20 -55.40 11.29
CA MET A 54 -23.45 -54.63 11.15
C MET A 54 -23.53 -53.40 12.07
N LYS A 55 -22.97 -53.46 13.28
CA LYS A 55 -22.96 -52.30 14.19
C LYS A 55 -21.92 -51.26 13.79
N ASN A 56 -20.75 -51.69 13.30
CA ASN A 56 -19.69 -50.77 12.84
C ASN A 56 -19.99 -50.10 11.49
N LYS A 57 -20.84 -50.69 10.64
CA LYS A 57 -21.27 -50.04 9.38
C LYS A 57 -22.06 -48.77 9.64
N ILE A 58 -22.95 -48.75 10.63
CA ILE A 58 -23.75 -47.55 10.96
C ILE A 58 -22.82 -46.42 11.44
N PHE A 59 -21.86 -46.72 12.31
CA PHE A 59 -20.86 -45.73 12.73
C PHE A 59 -19.99 -45.23 11.57
N MET A 60 -19.60 -46.11 10.64
CA MET A 60 -18.85 -45.74 9.44
C MET A 60 -19.64 -44.80 8.53
N TRP A 61 -20.91 -45.12 8.24
CA TRP A 61 -21.78 -44.27 7.43
C TRP A 61 -22.09 -42.93 8.10
N THR A 62 -22.29 -42.94 9.42
CA THR A 62 -22.53 -41.73 10.21
C THR A 62 -21.29 -40.83 10.23
N GLY A 63 -20.09 -41.42 10.33
CA GLY A 63 -18.82 -40.70 10.25
C GLY A 63 -18.59 -40.08 8.87
N ILE A 64 -18.86 -40.81 7.80
CA ILE A 64 -18.77 -40.28 6.42
C ILE A 64 -19.77 -39.13 6.22
N ALA A 65 -21.01 -39.30 6.69
CA ALA A 65 -22.04 -38.26 6.58
C ALA A 65 -21.64 -36.98 7.34
N LEU A 66 -21.12 -37.11 8.57
CA LEU A 66 -20.61 -35.97 9.36
C LEU A 66 -19.40 -35.30 8.70
N PHE A 67 -18.51 -36.08 8.09
CA PHE A 67 -17.34 -35.56 7.39
C PHE A 67 -17.73 -34.74 6.15
N VAL A 68 -18.68 -35.26 5.36
CA VAL A 68 -19.23 -34.53 4.20
C VAL A 68 -19.97 -33.27 4.65
N LEU A 69 -20.73 -33.33 5.75
CA LEU A 69 -21.41 -32.17 6.31
C LEU A 69 -20.42 -31.10 6.80
N ALA A 70 -19.34 -31.51 7.46
CA ALA A 70 -18.29 -30.60 7.90
C ALA A 70 -17.59 -29.92 6.71
N LEU A 71 -17.30 -30.67 5.64
CA LEU A 71 -16.75 -30.13 4.39
C LEU A 71 -17.72 -29.15 3.71
N ALA A 72 -19.02 -29.47 3.69
CA ALA A 72 -20.05 -28.60 3.12
C ALA A 72 -20.16 -27.29 3.91
N ILE A 73 -20.12 -27.34 5.25
CA ILE A 73 -20.11 -26.16 6.12
C ILE A 73 -18.85 -25.33 5.89
N LEU A 74 -17.67 -25.97 5.87
CA LEU A 74 -16.39 -25.30 5.63
C LEU A 74 -16.38 -24.61 4.26
N SER A 75 -16.82 -25.31 3.22
CA SER A 75 -16.99 -24.79 1.86
C SER A 75 -17.94 -23.60 1.84
N PHE A 76 -19.10 -23.70 2.49
CA PHE A 76 -20.06 -22.61 2.60
C PHE A 76 -19.44 -21.36 3.27
N PHE A 77 -18.62 -21.51 4.31
CA PHE A 77 -17.91 -20.39 4.93
C PHE A 77 -16.79 -19.81 4.06
N LEU A 78 -16.14 -20.64 3.22
CA LEU A 78 -15.14 -20.18 2.26
C LEU A 78 -15.78 -19.38 1.11
N PHE A 79 -16.95 -19.80 0.63
CA PHE A 79 -17.67 -19.13 -0.46
C PHE A 79 -18.57 -17.96 -0.02
N LYS A 80 -18.95 -17.89 1.27
CA LYS A 80 -19.67 -16.74 1.85
C LYS A 80 -18.79 -15.57 2.29
N LYS A 81 -17.48 -15.62 2.03
CA LYS A 81 -16.65 -14.44 2.15
C LYS A 81 -16.99 -13.51 0.99
N ASP A 82 -18.03 -12.69 1.19
CA ASP A 82 -18.02 -11.34 0.66
C ASP A 82 -16.76 -10.71 1.24
N ILE A 83 -15.69 -10.78 0.44
CA ILE A 83 -14.46 -10.07 0.71
C ILE A 83 -14.88 -8.61 0.53
N ASN A 84 -15.37 -8.00 1.62
CA ASN A 84 -15.26 -6.57 1.80
C ASN A 84 -13.77 -6.29 1.83
N THR A 85 -13.15 -6.28 0.65
CA THR A 85 -11.90 -5.58 0.42
C THR A 85 -12.26 -4.14 0.72
N VAL A 86 -12.10 -3.75 1.99
CA VAL A 86 -11.86 -2.35 2.31
C VAL A 86 -10.69 -2.00 1.42
N GLU A 87 -10.93 -1.11 0.45
CA GLU A 87 -9.88 -0.57 -0.39
C GLU A 87 -8.84 -0.05 0.59
N VAL A 88 -7.72 -0.77 0.72
CA VAL A 88 -6.63 -0.34 1.59
C VAL A 88 -6.12 0.92 0.89
N GLU A 89 -6.56 2.06 1.42
CA GLU A 89 -6.18 3.37 0.94
C GLU A 89 -4.66 3.35 0.81
N LYS A 90 -4.16 3.50 -0.43
CA LYS A 90 -2.73 3.39 -0.72
C LYS A 90 -2.01 4.28 0.28
N GLN A 91 -1.15 3.68 1.09
CA GLN A 91 -0.39 4.38 2.11
C GLN A 91 0.50 5.40 1.40
N PHE A 92 0.03 6.64 1.32
CA PHE A 92 0.70 7.71 0.60
C PHE A 92 1.83 8.23 1.48
N VAL A 93 3.07 8.07 1.01
CA VAL A 93 4.25 8.61 1.69
C VAL A 93 4.51 10.00 1.13
N PRO A 94 4.36 11.07 1.93
CA PRO A 94 4.57 12.43 1.45
C PRO A 94 6.05 12.63 1.10
N LEU A 95 6.31 13.46 0.08
CA LEU A 95 7.67 13.73 -0.42
C LEU A 95 8.55 14.43 0.62
N ILE A 96 7.93 15.23 1.48
CA ILE A 96 8.55 15.93 2.61
C ILE A 96 7.59 15.86 3.80
N PHE A 97 8.10 16.13 5.00
CA PHE A 97 7.24 16.29 6.16
C PHE A 97 6.33 17.51 5.99
N ASN A 98 5.01 17.30 6.05
CA ASN A 98 4.01 18.36 6.05
C ASN A 98 3.35 18.46 7.42
N ASP A 99 2.98 19.67 7.84
CA ASP A 99 2.27 19.90 9.09
C ASP A 99 0.78 19.49 8.96
N GLN A 100 0.19 19.73 7.80
CA GLN A 100 -1.17 19.31 7.43
C GLN A 100 -1.21 18.81 5.98
N SER A 101 -2.26 18.09 5.64
CA SER A 101 -2.48 17.59 4.28
C SER A 101 -3.95 17.67 3.94
N ILE A 102 -4.25 18.17 2.74
CA ILE A 102 -5.60 18.30 2.21
C ILE A 102 -5.70 17.58 0.87
N TYR A 103 -6.88 17.03 0.61
CA TYR A 103 -7.21 16.32 -0.63
C TYR A 103 -8.29 17.09 -1.37
N LEU A 104 -8.04 17.44 -2.63
CA LEU A 104 -8.93 18.23 -3.46
C LEU A 104 -9.41 17.40 -4.65
N GLU A 105 -10.70 17.11 -4.70
CA GLU A 105 -11.32 16.40 -5.81
C GLU A 105 -11.45 17.32 -7.02
N ILE A 106 -10.86 16.91 -8.15
CA ILE A 106 -10.82 17.71 -9.39
C ILE A 106 -11.56 17.09 -10.57
N SER A 107 -12.32 16.02 -10.34
CA SER A 107 -13.08 15.34 -11.39
C SER A 107 -14.03 16.29 -12.11
N GLY A 108 -13.87 16.38 -13.44
CA GLY A 108 -14.73 17.21 -14.30
C GLY A 108 -14.38 18.70 -14.32
N LEU A 109 -13.33 19.13 -13.63
CA LEU A 109 -12.90 20.52 -13.62
C LEU A 109 -11.99 20.86 -14.80
N ASN A 110 -12.09 22.09 -15.28
CA ASN A 110 -11.17 22.67 -16.23
C ASN A 110 -9.93 23.28 -15.55
N LYS A 111 -8.93 23.67 -16.35
CA LYS A 111 -7.67 24.24 -15.86
C LYS A 111 -7.87 25.42 -14.88
N ASP A 112 -8.74 26.36 -15.23
CA ASP A 112 -8.93 27.58 -14.45
C ASP A 112 -9.68 27.29 -13.15
N GLU A 113 -10.65 26.36 -13.18
CA GLU A 113 -11.35 25.86 -11.99
C GLU A 113 -10.40 25.14 -11.03
N ILE A 114 -9.50 24.29 -11.55
CA ILE A 114 -8.48 23.61 -10.75
C ILE A 114 -7.56 24.65 -10.09
N ALA A 115 -7.06 25.62 -10.86
CA ALA A 115 -6.21 26.68 -10.34
C ALA A 115 -6.92 27.50 -9.26
N GLN A 116 -8.20 27.84 -9.47
CA GLN A 116 -9.00 28.60 -8.52
C GLN A 116 -9.24 27.84 -7.21
N ILE A 117 -9.56 26.54 -7.27
CA ILE A 117 -9.74 25.70 -6.08
C ILE A 117 -8.43 25.62 -5.28
N VAL A 118 -7.30 25.37 -5.96
CA VAL A 118 -5.99 25.34 -5.30
C VAL A 118 -5.67 26.70 -4.68
N LEU A 119 -5.89 27.80 -5.39
CA LEU A 119 -5.63 29.15 -4.89
C LEU A 119 -6.52 29.51 -3.69
N ASN A 120 -7.78 29.07 -3.68
CA ASN A 120 -8.68 29.25 -2.54
C ASN A 120 -8.10 28.56 -1.30
N GLU A 121 -7.66 27.31 -1.43
CA GLU A 121 -7.04 26.57 -0.33
C GLU A 121 -5.73 27.19 0.15
N VAL A 122 -4.88 27.62 -0.78
CA VAL A 122 -3.67 28.40 -0.49
C VAL A 122 -4.04 29.61 0.38
N ASN A 123 -5.11 30.33 0.03
CA ASN A 123 -5.55 31.53 0.75
C ASN A 123 -6.28 31.24 2.07
N THR A 124 -6.87 30.04 2.25
CA THR A 124 -7.60 29.66 3.47
C THR A 124 -6.81 28.76 4.42
N THR A 125 -5.57 28.41 4.09
CA THR A 125 -4.71 27.58 4.93
C THR A 125 -4.71 28.04 6.39
N LYS A 126 -4.82 27.07 7.30
CA LYS A 126 -4.88 27.27 8.76
C LYS A 126 -3.62 26.76 9.47
N VAL A 127 -2.62 26.31 8.71
CA VAL A 127 -1.35 25.87 9.27
C VAL A 127 -0.69 27.03 10.03
N LYS A 128 0.00 26.73 11.13
CA LYS A 128 0.76 27.74 11.89
C LYS A 128 1.80 28.46 11.02
N SER A 129 2.20 29.66 11.43
CA SER A 129 3.31 30.38 10.77
C SER A 129 4.57 29.52 10.72
N GLY A 130 5.21 29.45 9.55
CA GLY A 130 6.35 28.58 9.24
C GLY A 130 5.99 27.13 8.88
N GLY A 131 4.73 26.73 9.00
CA GLY A 131 4.29 25.37 8.66
C GLY A 131 3.89 25.22 7.19
N ILE A 132 3.80 23.96 6.76
CA ILE A 132 3.46 23.58 5.39
C ILE A 132 2.18 22.74 5.35
N GLU A 133 1.27 23.12 4.46
CA GLU A 133 0.15 22.30 4.05
C GLU A 133 0.45 21.64 2.71
N GLY A 134 0.38 20.31 2.65
CA GLY A 134 0.43 19.57 1.39
C GLY A 134 -0.93 19.49 0.74
N ILE A 135 -1.00 19.84 -0.53
CA ILE A 135 -2.21 19.81 -1.35
C ILE A 135 -2.11 18.63 -2.32
N TYR A 136 -2.99 17.65 -2.15
CA TYR A 136 -3.06 16.46 -2.99
C TYR A 136 -4.32 16.51 -3.84
N LEU A 137 -4.15 16.44 -5.15
CA LEU A 137 -5.28 16.42 -6.06
C LEU A 137 -5.80 14.98 -6.21
N THR A 138 -7.11 14.78 -6.18
CA THR A 138 -7.75 13.48 -6.32
C THR A 138 -8.72 13.46 -7.50
N GLU A 139 -8.81 12.30 -8.15
CA GLU A 139 -9.86 11.99 -9.11
C GLU A 139 -10.46 10.64 -8.71
N ASN A 140 -11.77 10.59 -8.49
CA ASN A 140 -12.47 9.38 -8.04
C ASN A 140 -11.86 8.81 -6.75
N LYS A 141 -11.53 9.69 -5.78
CA LYS A 141 -10.86 9.35 -4.50
C LYS A 141 -9.43 8.79 -4.63
N GLN A 142 -8.83 8.81 -5.82
CA GLN A 142 -7.44 8.41 -6.01
C GLN A 142 -6.56 9.64 -6.22
N ILE A 143 -5.45 9.72 -5.49
CA ILE A 143 -4.45 10.77 -5.67
C ILE A 143 -3.89 10.68 -7.09
N ILE A 144 -3.91 11.80 -7.80
CA ILE A 144 -3.35 11.87 -9.14
C ILE A 144 -1.85 12.17 -9.08
N GLY A 145 -1.10 11.61 -10.01
CA GLY A 145 0.31 11.92 -10.20
C GLY A 145 0.54 13.11 -11.12
N LEU A 146 1.81 13.52 -11.24
CA LEU A 146 2.25 14.68 -12.02
C LEU A 146 1.76 14.62 -13.47
N ARG A 147 1.85 13.45 -14.12
CA ARG A 147 1.49 13.33 -15.54
C ARG A 147 0.01 13.61 -15.76
N LYS A 148 -0.82 13.11 -14.85
CA LYS A 148 -2.26 13.32 -14.90
C LYS A 148 -2.59 14.79 -14.56
N PHE A 149 -1.90 15.38 -13.58
CA PHE A 149 -2.00 16.81 -13.30
C PHE A 149 -1.66 17.69 -14.52
N ILE A 150 -0.51 17.45 -15.18
CA ILE A 150 -0.11 18.16 -16.40
C ILE A 150 -1.16 17.99 -17.50
N SER A 151 -1.73 16.79 -17.66
CA SER A 151 -2.83 16.55 -18.61
C SER A 151 -4.09 17.36 -18.28
N PHE A 152 -4.48 17.44 -17.00
CA PHE A 152 -5.66 18.20 -16.56
C PHE A 152 -5.52 19.70 -16.82
N ILE A 153 -4.35 20.27 -16.54
CA ILE A 153 -4.08 21.68 -16.80
C ILE A 153 -3.76 21.96 -18.28
N LYS A 154 -3.81 20.93 -19.14
CA LYS A 154 -3.38 20.97 -20.55
C LYS A 154 -1.98 21.58 -20.70
N GLY A 155 -1.10 21.22 -19.77
CA GLY A 155 0.25 21.75 -19.66
C GLY A 155 1.18 21.17 -20.72
N ASN A 156 2.24 21.90 -21.00
CA ASN A 156 3.19 21.63 -22.09
C ASN A 156 4.45 20.90 -21.62
N PHE A 157 4.52 20.52 -20.34
CA PHE A 157 5.67 19.79 -19.81
C PHE A 157 5.68 18.36 -20.34
N THR A 158 6.62 18.09 -21.24
CA THR A 158 6.83 16.76 -21.83
C THR A 158 8.30 16.35 -21.67
N PRO A 159 8.60 15.33 -20.85
CA PRO A 159 9.95 14.79 -20.75
C PRO A 159 10.34 14.22 -22.12
N ARG A 160 11.25 14.89 -22.83
CA ARG A 160 11.44 14.80 -24.29
C ARG A 160 11.57 13.38 -24.85
N ASN A 161 12.14 12.44 -24.08
CA ASN A 161 12.55 11.12 -24.59
C ASN A 161 12.20 9.93 -23.68
N ASN A 162 11.81 10.15 -22.42
CA ASN A 162 11.49 9.04 -21.52
C ASN A 162 10.60 9.52 -20.37
N ILE A 163 9.39 8.94 -20.28
CA ILE A 163 8.41 9.21 -19.23
C ILE A 163 8.91 8.81 -17.83
N LEU A 164 9.99 8.02 -17.73
CA LEU A 164 10.57 7.55 -16.48
C LEU A 164 11.57 8.55 -15.87
N LEU A 165 11.88 9.68 -16.53
CA LEU A 165 12.82 10.68 -16.00
C LEU A 165 12.23 11.53 -14.89
N VAL A 166 10.90 11.63 -14.85
CA VAL A 166 10.16 12.40 -13.84
C VAL A 166 9.26 11.45 -13.07
N SER A 167 9.33 11.54 -11.74
CA SER A 167 8.45 10.77 -10.88
C SER A 167 7.02 11.27 -11.02
N ASP A 168 6.07 10.34 -10.95
CA ASP A 168 4.65 10.71 -10.88
C ASP A 168 4.29 11.29 -9.49
N ASN A 169 5.13 11.06 -8.48
CA ASN A 169 4.97 11.65 -7.17
C ASN A 169 5.46 13.10 -7.21
N PHE A 170 4.53 14.04 -7.06
CA PHE A 170 4.78 15.47 -6.92
C PHE A 170 3.96 15.99 -5.73
N LEU A 171 4.32 17.17 -5.25
CA LEU A 171 3.64 17.82 -4.14
C LEU A 171 3.29 19.25 -4.55
N LEU A 172 2.01 19.59 -4.47
CA LEU A 172 1.59 20.98 -4.38
C LEU A 172 1.55 21.35 -2.91
N GLY A 173 1.85 22.59 -2.57
CA GLY A 173 1.72 22.99 -1.19
C GLY A 173 1.72 24.49 -0.99
N VAL A 174 1.40 24.87 0.23
CA VAL A 174 1.46 26.25 0.71
C VAL A 174 2.26 26.30 1.99
N MET A 175 3.17 27.26 2.07
CA MET A 175 3.83 27.63 3.31
C MET A 175 3.12 28.87 3.87
N ASN A 176 2.62 28.77 5.11
CA ASN A 176 2.01 29.91 5.77
C ASN A 176 3.08 30.76 6.47
N ASN A 177 3.33 31.97 5.98
CA ASN A 177 4.21 32.97 6.59
C ASN A 177 3.45 34.29 6.76
N GLU A 178 4.14 35.43 6.73
CA GLU A 178 3.51 36.75 6.51
C GLU A 178 2.67 36.75 5.22
N THR A 179 3.15 36.03 4.21
CA THR A 179 2.45 35.71 2.97
C THR A 179 2.18 34.20 2.88
N LYS A 180 1.16 33.83 2.12
CA LYS A 180 0.81 32.43 1.84
C LYS A 180 1.45 32.05 0.52
N ASP A 181 2.57 31.35 0.61
CA ASP A 181 3.45 31.12 -0.53
C ASP A 181 3.21 29.72 -1.11
N PHE A 182 2.70 29.67 -2.33
CA PHE A 182 2.45 28.44 -3.06
C PHE A 182 3.75 27.88 -3.67
N PHE A 183 3.88 26.55 -3.69
CA PHE A 183 4.98 25.85 -4.35
C PHE A 183 4.54 24.54 -4.98
N ILE A 184 5.36 24.08 -5.93
CA ILE A 184 5.31 22.76 -6.54
C ILE A 184 6.66 22.09 -6.33
N LEU A 185 6.68 20.89 -5.79
CA LEU A 185 7.85 20.05 -5.66
C LEU A 185 7.72 18.86 -6.60
N ILE A 186 8.68 18.73 -7.52
CA ILE A 186 8.76 17.67 -8.52
C ILE A 186 9.95 16.78 -8.20
N LYS A 187 9.72 15.47 -8.02
CA LYS A 187 10.80 14.48 -7.95
C LYS A 187 11.17 13.98 -9.35
N THR A 188 12.45 13.81 -9.57
CA THR A 188 13.07 13.44 -10.84
C THR A 188 14.12 12.38 -10.60
N ARG A 189 14.52 11.68 -11.64
CA ARG A 189 15.63 10.71 -11.56
C ARG A 189 16.97 11.42 -11.40
N SER A 190 17.17 12.49 -12.15
CA SER A 190 18.33 13.36 -12.06
C SER A 190 17.98 14.72 -12.66
N THR A 191 18.49 15.80 -12.08
CA THR A 191 18.36 17.15 -12.63
C THR A 191 19.02 17.27 -14.01
N ALA A 192 20.08 16.51 -14.27
CA ALA A 192 20.72 16.46 -15.57
C ALA A 192 19.78 15.88 -16.66
N ASP A 193 19.01 14.85 -16.31
CA ASP A 193 18.11 14.17 -17.25
C ASP A 193 16.91 15.05 -17.66
N ILE A 194 16.46 15.92 -16.75
CA ILE A 194 15.27 16.75 -16.92
C ILE A 194 15.56 18.21 -17.28
N PHE A 195 16.83 18.63 -17.25
CA PHE A 195 17.26 20.00 -17.55
C PHE A 195 16.72 20.51 -18.90
N GLU A 196 16.94 19.75 -19.97
CA GLU A 196 16.47 20.09 -21.32
C GLU A 196 14.94 20.16 -21.41
N SER A 197 14.24 19.30 -20.66
CA SER A 197 12.77 19.28 -20.67
C SER A 197 12.19 20.48 -19.92
N LEU A 198 12.80 20.88 -18.79
CA LEU A 198 12.44 22.12 -18.09
C LEU A 198 12.77 23.36 -18.94
N ARG A 199 13.93 23.37 -19.59
CA ARG A 199 14.35 24.46 -20.47
C ARG A 199 13.38 24.63 -21.65
N ALA A 200 12.95 23.53 -22.24
CA ALA A 200 11.92 23.55 -23.29
C ALA A 200 10.55 24.00 -22.77
N TRP A 201 10.27 23.80 -21.48
CA TRP A 201 9.02 24.21 -20.85
C TRP A 201 9.00 25.68 -20.41
N GLU A 202 10.16 26.34 -20.18
CA GLU A 202 10.26 27.73 -19.70
C GLU A 202 9.30 28.70 -20.42
N ASN A 203 9.23 28.64 -21.75
CA ASN A 203 8.41 29.52 -22.58
C ASN A 203 6.89 29.28 -22.45
N LYS A 204 6.46 28.16 -21.86
CA LYS A 204 5.06 27.82 -21.60
C LYS A 204 4.75 27.69 -20.12
N MET A 205 5.76 27.59 -19.26
CA MET A 205 5.59 27.37 -17.82
C MET A 205 4.73 28.45 -17.16
N PHE A 206 4.96 29.72 -17.50
CA PHE A 206 4.11 30.81 -16.99
C PHE A 206 2.67 30.67 -17.48
N SER A 207 2.47 30.43 -18.79
CA SER A 207 1.13 30.20 -19.36
C SER A 207 0.43 28.99 -18.73
N ASP A 208 1.16 27.96 -18.31
CA ASP A 208 0.61 26.75 -17.73
C ASP A 208 0.23 26.93 -16.26
N LEU A 209 1.03 27.71 -15.51
CA LEU A 209 0.97 27.75 -14.05
C LEU A 209 0.52 29.09 -13.44
N HIS A 210 0.39 30.19 -14.20
CA HIS A 210 0.12 31.53 -13.64
C HIS A 210 -1.09 31.59 -12.69
N GLY A 211 -2.16 30.83 -12.98
CA GLY A 211 -3.37 30.79 -12.16
C GLY A 211 -3.12 30.26 -10.74
N PHE A 212 -2.22 29.30 -10.58
CA PHE A 212 -1.86 28.74 -9.27
C PHE A 212 -1.08 29.73 -8.40
N PHE A 213 -0.36 30.66 -9.03
CA PHE A 213 0.37 31.73 -8.35
C PHE A 213 -0.46 33.01 -8.15
N GLY A 214 -1.77 32.97 -8.44
CA GLY A 214 -2.67 34.11 -8.29
C GLY A 214 -2.38 35.25 -9.27
N VAL A 215 -1.71 34.98 -10.39
CA VAL A 215 -1.39 36.00 -11.39
C VAL A 215 -2.46 36.01 -12.49
N ILE A 216 -3.26 37.08 -12.50
CA ILE A 216 -4.27 37.32 -13.53
C ILE A 216 -3.58 37.87 -14.77
N ILE A 217 -3.94 37.34 -15.95
CA ILE A 217 -3.49 37.86 -17.24
C ILE A 217 -4.34 39.08 -17.57
N SER A 218 -3.73 40.26 -17.51
CA SER A 218 -4.29 41.55 -17.88
C SER A 218 -3.40 42.19 -18.96
N PRO A 219 -3.80 43.31 -19.59
CA PRO A 219 -2.91 44.04 -20.50
C PRO A 219 -1.54 44.35 -19.88
N GLU A 220 -1.50 44.67 -18.58
CA GLU A 220 -0.29 44.98 -17.81
C GLU A 220 0.61 43.76 -17.56
N THR A 221 0.06 42.55 -17.47
CA THR A 221 0.84 41.33 -17.15
C THR A 221 1.05 40.42 -18.37
N SER A 222 0.39 40.70 -19.49
CA SER A 222 0.43 39.91 -20.72
C SER A 222 1.85 39.69 -21.27
N TYR A 223 2.74 40.67 -21.08
CA TYR A 223 4.14 40.58 -21.50
C TYR A 223 4.90 39.42 -20.83
N LEU A 224 4.46 38.95 -19.66
CA LEU A 224 5.06 37.83 -18.95
C LEU A 224 4.92 36.50 -19.71
N LEU A 225 3.94 36.39 -20.61
CA LEU A 225 3.76 35.20 -21.48
C LEU A 225 4.88 35.05 -22.52
N ALA A 226 5.56 36.15 -22.88
CA ALA A 226 6.64 36.17 -23.86
C ALA A 226 8.01 36.46 -23.22
N ARG A 227 8.05 36.73 -21.91
CA ARG A 227 9.29 37.05 -21.20
C ARG A 227 10.09 35.77 -20.91
N ASN A 228 11.40 35.86 -21.13
CA ASN A 228 12.31 34.78 -20.80
C ASN A 228 12.60 34.73 -19.30
N PHE A 229 12.91 33.54 -18.80
CA PHE A 229 13.48 33.37 -17.48
C PHE A 229 14.93 33.88 -17.49
N ASP A 230 15.37 34.43 -16.37
CA ASP A 230 16.74 34.89 -16.13
C ASP A 230 17.50 33.88 -15.25
N ASP A 231 18.82 33.83 -15.40
CA ASP A 231 19.67 33.05 -14.48
C ASP A 231 19.63 33.66 -13.09
N GLY A 232 19.52 32.81 -12.06
CA GLY A 232 19.50 33.24 -10.67
C GLY A 232 20.07 32.18 -9.72
N ILE A 233 20.24 32.59 -8.47
CA ILE A 233 20.71 31.72 -7.39
C ILE A 233 19.77 31.90 -6.20
N VAL A 234 19.24 30.79 -5.68
CA VAL A 234 18.39 30.79 -4.49
C VAL A 234 18.92 29.74 -3.51
N GLY A 235 19.30 30.16 -2.31
CA GLY A 235 19.83 29.24 -1.29
C GLY A 235 21.08 28.46 -1.75
N ASN A 236 21.98 29.10 -2.51
CA ASN A 236 23.16 28.47 -3.11
C ASN A 236 22.83 27.34 -4.10
N LYS A 237 21.65 27.40 -4.74
CA LYS A 237 21.24 26.51 -5.82
C LYS A 237 20.93 27.29 -7.08
N ASN A 238 21.25 26.70 -8.22
CA ASN A 238 20.92 27.27 -9.51
C ASN A 238 19.41 27.36 -9.66
N ALA A 239 18.96 28.53 -10.09
CA ALA A 239 17.56 28.84 -10.30
C ALA A 239 17.37 29.56 -11.63
N ARG A 240 16.17 29.44 -12.17
CA ARG A 240 15.70 30.19 -13.31
C ARG A 240 14.51 31.01 -12.83
N ILE A 241 14.56 32.32 -13.00
CA ILE A 241 13.64 33.25 -12.34
C ILE A 241 12.93 34.11 -13.39
N LEU A 242 11.60 34.12 -13.33
CA LEU A 242 10.76 35.03 -14.09
C LEU A 242 10.42 36.24 -13.24
N TYR A 243 10.90 37.38 -13.67
CA TYR A 243 10.67 38.66 -12.99
C TYR A 243 9.50 39.44 -13.59
N ARG A 244 8.82 40.21 -12.76
CA ARG A 244 7.94 41.31 -13.16
C ARG A 244 8.74 42.60 -13.11
N LEU A 245 8.62 43.41 -14.16
CA LEU A 245 9.04 44.81 -14.12
C LEU A 245 8.12 45.51 -13.13
N GLU A 246 8.65 45.95 -11.99
CA GLU A 246 7.93 46.93 -11.18
C GLU A 246 8.01 48.28 -11.89
N GLU A 247 6.86 48.95 -11.99
CA GLU A 247 6.85 50.34 -12.42
C GLU A 247 7.69 51.16 -11.44
N VAL A 248 8.53 52.04 -11.98
CA VAL A 248 9.28 53.00 -11.17
C VAL A 248 8.26 53.98 -10.59
N SER A 249 7.73 53.68 -9.41
CA SER A 249 6.94 54.64 -8.64
C SER A 249 7.86 55.76 -8.17
N SER A 250 7.42 57.02 -8.37
CA SER A 250 8.15 58.24 -7.99
C SER A 250 8.56 58.33 -6.51
N GLU A 251 8.07 57.43 -5.66
CA GLU A 251 8.37 57.35 -4.22
C GLU A 251 9.58 56.45 -3.89
N ASN A 252 10.05 55.62 -4.82
CA ASN A 252 11.24 54.78 -4.61
C ASN A 252 12.17 54.84 -5.84
N PRO A 253 13.17 55.74 -5.85
CA PRO A 253 13.98 56.06 -7.03
C PRO A 253 15.03 54.98 -7.38
N ASN A 254 14.95 53.79 -6.77
CA ASN A 254 15.79 52.65 -7.10
C ASN A 254 15.08 51.77 -8.15
N PRO A 255 15.44 51.86 -9.44
CA PRO A 255 15.06 50.84 -10.40
C PRO A 255 15.87 49.58 -10.05
N GLY A 256 15.30 48.62 -9.31
CA GLY A 256 16.16 47.53 -8.82
C GLY A 256 15.51 46.25 -8.30
N SER A 257 14.32 46.27 -7.71
CA SER A 257 13.71 45.03 -7.21
C SER A 257 12.69 44.51 -8.22
N ASN A 258 13.20 43.91 -9.29
CA ASN A 258 12.39 43.00 -10.11
C ASN A 258 11.66 42.01 -9.19
N LYS A 259 10.33 42.07 -9.11
CA LYS A 259 9.55 41.18 -8.25
C LYS A 259 9.52 39.78 -8.86
N ILE A 260 9.84 38.76 -8.06
CA ILE A 260 9.76 37.36 -8.50
C ILE A 260 8.29 37.02 -8.74
N VAL A 261 7.96 36.60 -9.96
CA VAL A 261 6.64 36.09 -10.31
C VAL A 261 6.61 34.58 -10.11
N MET A 262 7.65 33.92 -10.60
CA MET A 262 7.81 32.48 -10.59
C MET A 262 9.30 32.18 -10.73
N MET A 263 9.75 31.10 -10.12
CA MET A 263 11.07 30.55 -10.34
C MET A 263 11.00 29.04 -10.25
N TYR A 264 11.95 28.37 -10.88
CA TYR A 264 12.23 26.99 -10.56
C TYR A 264 13.70 26.80 -10.19
N ILE A 265 13.94 25.93 -9.22
CA ILE A 265 15.22 25.75 -8.53
C ILE A 265 15.57 24.27 -8.52
N PHE A 266 16.81 23.96 -8.87
CA PHE A 266 17.38 22.61 -8.74
C PHE A 266 17.83 22.40 -7.29
N ALA A 267 16.91 21.93 -6.45
CA ALA A 267 17.08 21.84 -5.00
C ALA A 267 18.19 20.84 -4.60
N ASP A 268 18.18 19.67 -5.21
CA ASP A 268 19.20 18.62 -5.11
C ASP A 268 19.34 17.89 -6.45
N GLU A 269 20.03 16.75 -6.49
CA GLU A 269 20.23 15.99 -7.72
C GLU A 269 18.93 15.38 -8.29
N GLU A 270 17.87 15.29 -7.50
CA GLU A 270 16.64 14.56 -7.84
C GLU A 270 15.36 15.39 -7.67
N SER A 271 15.46 16.67 -7.31
CA SER A 271 14.30 17.46 -6.89
C SER A 271 14.33 18.86 -7.48
N VAL A 272 13.19 19.28 -8.02
CA VAL A 272 12.98 20.64 -8.54
C VAL A 272 11.81 21.28 -7.82
N ILE A 273 12.03 22.51 -7.36
CA ILE A 273 11.03 23.32 -6.68
C ILE A 273 10.60 24.43 -7.63
N ILE A 274 9.30 24.61 -7.85
CA ILE A 274 8.72 25.78 -8.52
C ILE A 274 8.01 26.62 -7.46
N ALA A 275 8.33 27.90 -7.35
CA ALA A 275 7.83 28.77 -6.29
C ALA A 275 7.79 30.24 -6.74
N ASN A 276 7.16 31.11 -5.95
CA ASN A 276 7.15 32.57 -6.15
C ASN A 276 7.96 33.36 -5.11
N THR A 277 8.45 32.73 -4.03
CA THR A 277 9.30 33.38 -3.02
C THR A 277 10.53 32.54 -2.66
N GLU A 278 11.66 33.20 -2.39
CA GLU A 278 12.87 32.51 -1.90
C GLU A 278 12.66 31.83 -0.55
N LYS A 279 11.76 32.39 0.28
CA LYS A 279 11.51 31.89 1.63
C LYS A 279 10.91 30.48 1.59
N VAL A 280 9.88 30.26 0.77
CA VAL A 280 9.31 28.92 0.62
C VAL A 280 10.32 27.96 0.02
N ALA A 281 11.07 28.37 -1.01
CA ALA A 281 12.10 27.53 -1.62
C ALA A 281 13.14 27.03 -0.60
N ARG A 282 13.65 27.92 0.26
CA ARG A 282 14.62 27.56 1.31
C ARG A 282 14.04 26.60 2.33
N GLU A 283 12.79 26.79 2.75
CA GLU A 283 12.13 25.87 3.67
C GLU A 283 11.96 24.48 3.05
N ILE A 284 11.52 24.39 1.79
CA ILE A 284 11.39 23.10 1.10
C ILE A 284 12.74 22.40 0.97
N MET A 285 13.81 23.13 0.64
CA MET A 285 15.17 22.57 0.61
C MET A 285 15.61 22.02 1.98
N LEU A 286 15.30 22.71 3.08
CA LEU A 286 15.61 22.23 4.44
C LEU A 286 14.85 20.94 4.77
N ARG A 287 13.56 20.85 4.38
CA ARG A 287 12.75 19.65 4.62
C ARG A 287 13.12 18.46 3.73
N LEU A 288 13.58 18.73 2.50
CA LEU A 288 14.17 17.69 1.64
C LEU A 288 15.42 17.10 2.29
N ALA A 289 16.33 17.95 2.75
CA ALA A 289 17.57 17.50 3.41
C ALA A 289 17.31 16.71 4.70
N SER A 290 16.31 17.10 5.51
CA SER A 290 15.96 16.39 6.74
C SER A 290 15.19 15.09 6.51
N SER A 291 14.53 14.94 5.36
CA SER A 291 13.82 13.70 4.99
C SER A 291 14.80 12.61 4.53
N GLN A 292 15.96 12.99 3.99
CA GLN A 292 17.00 12.06 3.54
C GLN A 292 17.80 11.42 4.67
N THR A 293 17.87 12.04 5.85
CA THR A 293 18.67 11.54 6.99
C THR A 293 17.99 10.48 7.85
N LYS A 294 16.73 10.12 7.55
CA LYS A 294 15.95 9.10 8.28
C LYS A 294 16.01 7.69 7.68
N GLN A 295 16.87 7.44 6.70
CA GLN A 295 17.09 6.10 6.15
C GLN A 295 18.28 5.40 6.79
#